data_AF-A0A3M0L5A4-F1
#
_entry.id   AF-A0A3M0L5A4-F1
#
_cell.length_a   1.000
_cell.length_b   1.000
_cell.length_c   1.000
_cell.angle_alpha   90.00
_cell.angle_beta   90.00
_cell.angle_gamma   90.00
#
_symmetry.space_group_name_H-M   'P 1'
#
loop_
_entity.id
_entity.type
_entity.pdbx_description
1 polymer ?
#
loop_
_entity_poly.entity_id
_entity_poly.type
_entity_poly.pdbx_seq_one_letter_code
_entity_poly.pdbx_strand_id
1 'polypeptide(L)' 'MHIPQYSQIVSPLYLVTRKKNDFHWGPKQQQAFAQIKQEIAHAVALAPVRTGPEVKNVLYSATRNHSLS' A
#
# COMPACT_ATOMS: atom_id res chain seq x y z
N MET A 1 3.99 3.46 10.57
CA MET A 1 3.38 2.20 10.08
C MET A 1 4.49 1.19 9.86
N HIS A 2 4.49 0.06 10.58
CA HIS A 2 5.48 -1.00 10.42
C HIS A 2 4.79 -2.23 9.82
N ILE A 3 5.22 -2.62 8.62
CA ILE A 3 4.74 -3.83 7.94
C ILE A 3 5.88 -4.85 7.97
N PRO A 4 5.73 -5.98 8.69
CA PRO A 4 6.74 -7.03 8.72
C PRO A 4 7.08 -7.54 7.31
N GLN A 5 8.35 -7.87 7.08
CA GLN A 5 8.85 -8.40 5.80
C GLN A 5 8.46 -7.58 4.55
N TYR A 6 8.24 -6.27 4.69
CA TYR A 6 7.79 -5.40 3.59
C TYR A 6 8.55 -5.60 2.27
N SER A 7 9.89 -5.64 2.34
CA SER A 7 10.75 -5.85 1.15
C SER A 7 10.49 -7.18 0.44
N GLN A 8 10.17 -8.24 1.18
CA GLN A 8 9.86 -9.55 0.61
C GLN A 8 8.50 -9.54 -0.06
N ILE A 9 7.51 -8.88 0.55
CA ILE A 9 6.14 -8.81 0.02
C ILE A 9 6.08 -7.94 -1.24
N VAL A 10 6.84 -6.84 -1.31
CA VAL A 10 6.84 -5.95 -2.49
C VAL A 10 7.72 -6.44 -3.63
N SER A 11 8.64 -7.38 -3.40
CA SER A 11 9.59 -7.85 -4.41
C SER A 11 8.92 -8.36 -5.70
N PRO A 12 7.85 -9.18 -5.65
CA PRO A 12 7.12 -9.58 -6.85
C PRO A 12 6.50 -8.41 -7.64
N LEU A 13 6.16 -7.31 -6.96
CA LEU A 13 5.59 -6.11 -7.57
C LEU A 13 6.65 -5.18 -8.16
N TYR A 14 7.87 -5.18 -7.63
CA TYR A 14 8.96 -4.35 -8.15
C TYR A 14 9.27 -4.65 -9.63
N LEU A 15 9.16 -5.92 -10.03
CA LEU A 15 9.42 -6.34 -11.41
C LEU A 15 8.39 -5.78 -12.41
N VAL A 16 7.15 -5.54 -11.98
CA VAL A 16 6.08 -5.01 -12.85
C VAL A 16 6.00 -3.49 -12.87
N THR A 17 6.65 -2.80 -11.92
CA THR A 17 6.73 -1.34 -11.89
C THR A 17 8.04 -0.79 -12.49
N ARG A 18 8.98 -1.68 -12.85
CA ARG A 18 10.27 -1.30 -13.44
C ARG A 18 10.09 -0.85 -14.90
N LYS A 19 10.71 0.28 -15.24
CA LYS A 19 10.76 0.81 -16.61
C LYS A 19 11.45 -0.20 -17.56
N LYS A 20 10.98 -0.27 -18.82
CA LYS A 20 11.46 -1.18 -19.88
C LYS A 20 11.17 -2.68 -19.65
N ASN A 21 10.34 -3.02 -18.67
CA ASN A 21 9.79 -4.36 -18.56
C ASN A 21 8.37 -4.37 -19.10
N ASP A 22 8.02 -5.44 -19.81
CA ASP A 22 6.63 -5.69 -20.20
C ASP A 22 5.80 -6.02 -18.96
N PHE A 23 4.64 -5.39 -18.84
CA PHE A 23 3.75 -5.57 -17.71
C PHE A 23 3.07 -6.94 -17.79
N HIS A 24 3.50 -7.86 -16.93
CA HIS A 24 2.93 -9.19 -16.81
C HIS A 24 2.34 -9.38 -15.41
N TRP A 25 1.02 -9.52 -15.33
CA TRP A 25 0.33 -9.70 -14.06
C TRP A 25 0.06 -11.17 -13.77
N GLY A 26 0.98 -11.82 -13.07
CA GLY A 26 0.90 -13.24 -12.74
C GLY A 26 0.32 -13.53 -11.35
N PRO A 27 0.14 -14.82 -11.01
CA PRO A 27 -0.37 -15.24 -9.70
C PRO A 27 0.46 -14.71 -8.53
N LYS A 28 1.79 -14.65 -8.67
CA LYS A 28 2.70 -14.15 -7.62
C LYS A 28 2.49 -12.65 -7.36
N GLN A 29 2.26 -11.86 -8.40
CA GLN A 29 1.96 -10.44 -8.29
C GLN A 29 0.60 -10.21 -7.65
N GLN A 30 -0.41 -10.97 -8.06
CA GLN A 30 -1.76 -10.89 -7.48
C GLN A 30 -1.74 -11.23 -5.98
N GLN A 31 -1.02 -12.28 -5.59
CA GLN A 31 -0.87 -12.67 -4.19
C GLN A 31 -0.15 -11.59 -3.38
N ALA A 32 0.98 -11.07 -3.87
CA ALA A 32 1.70 -9.98 -3.22
C ALA A 32 0.82 -8.73 -3.04
N PHE A 33 0.04 -8.37 -4.06
CA PHE A 33 -0.87 -7.23 -3.99
C PHE A 33 -2.01 -7.44 -2.98
N ALA A 34 -2.58 -8.64 -2.91
CA ALA A 34 -3.58 -8.99 -1.91
C ALA A 34 -3.01 -8.90 -0.49
N GLN A 35 -1.81 -9.43 -0.28
CA GLN A 35 -1.13 -9.40 1.02
C GLN A 35 -0.85 -7.98 1.49
N ILE A 36 -0.38 -7.08 0.61
CA ILE A 36 -0.15 -5.67 0.99
C ILE A 36 -1.44 -4.98 1.41
N LYS A 37 -2.56 -5.20 0.70
CA LYS A 37 -3.85 -4.61 1.09
C LYS A 37 -4.27 -5.06 2.48
N GLN A 38 -4.07 -6.35 2.80
CA GLN A 38 -4.40 -6.90 4.10
C GLN A 38 -3.50 -6.33 5.20
N GLU A 39 -2.18 -6.29 4.99
CA GLU A 39 -1.24 -5.70 5.95
C GLU A 39 -1.51 -4.21 6.20
N ILE A 40 -1.88 -3.46 5.16
CA ILE A 40 -2.27 -2.06 5.30
C ILE A 40 -3.54 -1.93 6.15
N ALA A 41 -4.57 -2.73 5.85
CA ALA A 41 -5.81 -2.72 6.61
C ALA A 41 -5.57 -3.07 8.09
N HIS A 42 -4.73 -4.08 8.35
CA HIS A 42 -4.38 -4.49 9.71
C HIS A 42 -3.59 -3.42 10.46
N ALA A 43 -2.60 -2.79 9.84
CA ALA A 43 -1.80 -1.75 10.48
C ALA A 43 -2.55 -0.42 10.67
N VAL A 44 -3.51 -0.09 9.79
CA VAL A 44 -4.41 1.06 9.96
C VAL A 44 -5.49 0.80 11.03
N ALA A 45 -5.88 -0.46 11.24
CA ALA A 45 -6.81 -0.83 12.31
C ALA A 45 -6.21 -0.73 13.73
N LEU A 46 -4.90 -0.47 13.87
CA LEU A 46 -4.25 -0.32 15.17
C LEU A 46 -4.59 1.04 15.82
N ALA A 47 -5.68 1.00 16.59
CA ALA A 47 -6.14 1.89 17.66
C ALA A 47 -6.99 3.13 17.28
N PRO A 48 -7.98 3.49 18.13
CA PRO A 48 -8.62 4.81 18.10
C PRO A 48 -7.56 5.90 18.14
N VAL A 49 -7.78 6.98 17.39
CA VAL A 49 -6.91 8.16 17.41
C VAL A 49 -6.67 8.56 18.87
N ARG A 50 -5.45 8.36 19.37
CA ARG A 50 -5.07 8.81 20.71
C ARG A 50 -5.04 10.35 20.67
N THR A 51 -6.05 10.98 21.24
CA THR A 51 -6.11 12.44 21.43
C THR A 51 -5.30 12.83 22.66
N GLY A 52 -3.97 12.77 22.53
CA GLY A 52 -3.03 13.28 23.53
C GLY A 52 -2.36 14.58 23.04
N PRO A 53 -1.91 15.48 23.93
CA PRO A 53 -1.25 16.74 23.56
C PRO A 53 -0.02 16.59 22.64
N GLU A 54 0.58 15.40 22.57
CA GLU A 54 1.75 15.07 21.74
C GLU A 54 1.43 14.40 20.40
N VAL A 55 0.16 14.05 20.12
CA VAL A 55 -0.18 13.34 18.87
C VAL A 55 -0.49 14.34 17.75
N LYS A 56 0.46 14.53 16.83
CA LYS A 56 0.28 15.32 15.61
C LYS A 56 -0.35 14.45 14.51
N ASN A 57 -1.66 14.60 14.31
CA ASN A 57 -2.35 14.02 13.15
C ASN A 57 -2.13 14.92 11.92
N VAL A 58 -1.65 14.34 10.81
CA VAL A 58 -1.45 15.06 9.53
C VAL A 58 -2.38 14.42 8.49
N LEU A 59 -3.23 15.23 7.87
CA LEU A 59 -4.17 14.81 6.83
C LEU A 59 -3.61 15.11 5.44
N TYR A 60 -3.58 14.11 4.57
CA TYR A 60 -3.25 14.26 3.15
C TYR A 60 -4.52 14.06 2.31
N SER A 61 -4.80 14.98 1.38
CA SER A 61 -5.89 14.87 0.42
C SER A 61 -5.36 15.04 -1.00
N ALA A 62 -5.94 14.30 -1.95
CA ALA A 62 -5.66 14.42 -3.38
C ALA A 62 -6.96 14.24 -4.16
N THR A 63 -7.18 15.05 -5.18
CA THR A 63 -8.33 14.94 -6.09
C THR A 63 -7.94 14.14 -7.33
N ARG A 64 -8.73 13.13 -7.69
CA ARG A 64 -8.56 12.38 -8.94
C ARG A 64 -9.67 12.78 -9.91
N ASN A 65 -9.32 13.40 -11.03
CA ASN A 65 -10.27 13.67 -12.10
C ASN A 65 -10.54 12.35 -12.85
N HIS A 66 -11.71 11.75 -12.64
CA HIS A 66 -12.15 10.59 -13.42
C HIS A 66 -12.86 11.09 -14.69
N SER A 67 -12.11 11.29 -15.77
CA SER A 67 -12.72 11.34 -17.11
C SER A 67 -13.07 9.91 -17.53
N LEU A 68 -14.33 9.53 -17.33
CA LEU A 68 -14.92 8.35 -17.95
C LEU A 68 -15.00 8.67 -19.44
N SER A 69 -14.16 8.01 -20.24
CA SER A 69 -14.27 8.01 -21.69
C SER A 69 -14.74 6.65 -22.17
#